data_AF-A0A4R2HSY3-F1
#
_entry.id   AF-A0A4R2HSY3-F1
#
_cell.length_a   1.000
_cell.length_b   1.000
_cell.length_c   1.000
_cell.angle_alpha   90.00
_cell.angle_beta   90.00
_cell.angle_gamma   90.00
#
_symmetry.space_group_name_H-M   'P 1'
#
loop_
_entity.id
_entity.type
_entity.pdbx_description
1 polymer ?
#
loop_
_entity_poly.entity_id
_entity_poly.type
_entity_poly.pdbx_seq_one_letter_code
_entity_poly.pdbx_strand_id
1 'polypeptide(L)' 'MYTIELQPEELRLLRSALGSYLQAFGHNEADVVRAAKMLLLRLPDPVEAQAG' A
#
# COMPACT_ATOMS: atom_id res chain seq x y z
N MET A 1 19.20 3.07 2.76
CA MET A 1 18.00 2.90 1.90
C MET A 1 17.95 1.45 1.50
N TYR A 2 16.86 0.74 1.83
CA TYR A 2 16.71 -0.67 1.53
C TYR A 2 15.61 -0.79 0.48
N THR A 3 15.90 -1.45 -0.64
CA THR A 3 14.90 -1.73 -1.68
C THR A 3 14.30 -3.10 -1.39
N ILE A 4 12.99 -3.17 -1.31
CA ILE A 4 12.25 -4.43 -1.20
C ILE A 4 11.63 -4.68 -2.57
N GLU A 5 12.02 -5.77 -3.22
CA GLU A 5 11.36 -6.23 -4.45
C GLU A 5 10.14 -7.06 -4.07
N LEU A 6 9.02 -6.77 -4.71
CA LEU A 6 7.74 -7.46 -4.48
C LEU A 6 7.26 -8.04 -5.80
N GLN A 7 6.87 -9.31 -5.76
CA GLN A 7 6.14 -9.94 -6.85
C GLN A 7 4.71 -9.36 -6.93
N PRO A 8 4.04 -9.44 -8.10
CA PRO A 8 2.69 -8.89 -8.27
C PRO A 8 1.67 -9.41 -7.23
N GLU A 9 1.82 -10.66 -6.79
CA GLU A 9 0.99 -11.29 -5.76
C GLU A 9 1.26 -10.68 -4.37
N GLU A 10 2.52 -10.45 -4.05
CA GLU A 10 2.96 -9.84 -2.79
C GLU A 10 2.54 -8.36 -2.73
N LEU A 11 2.63 -7.65 -3.85
CA LEU A 11 2.15 -6.28 -3.99
C LEU A 11 0.63 -6.19 -3.77
N ARG A 12 -0.13 -7.12 -4.35
CA ARG A 12 -1.59 -7.22 -4.13
C ARG A 12 -1.91 -7.46 -2.66
N LEU A 13 -1.21 -8.40 -2.03
CA LEU A 13 -1.38 -8.70 -0.61
C LEU A 13 -1.07 -7.47 0.26
N LEU A 14 0.06 -6.80 0.00
CA LEU A 14 0.48 -5.61 0.73
C LEU A 14 -0.55 -4.47 0.59
N ARG A 15 -1.02 -4.20 -0.64
CA ARG A 15 -2.05 -3.18 -0.91
C ARG A 15 -3.35 -3.48 -0.16
N SER A 16 -3.77 -4.75 -0.15
CA SER A 16 -4.97 -5.19 0.57
C SER A 16 -4.82 -5.02 2.08
N ALA A 17 -3.69 -5.46 2.64
CA ALA A 17 -3.38 -5.33 4.07
C ALA A 17 -3.35 -3.85 4.51
N LEU A 18 -2.68 -2.98 3.75
CA LEU A 18 -2.64 -1.55 4.03
C LEU A 18 -4.02 -0.90 3.90
N GLY A 19 -4.81 -1.28 2.89
CA GLY A 19 -6.19 -0.80 2.73
C GLY A 19 -7.08 -1.18 3.91
N SER A 20 -7.00 -2.43 4.38
CA SER A 20 -7.75 -2.91 5.54
C SER A 20 -7.29 -2.24 6.84
N TYR A 21 -5.98 -2.08 7.02
CA TYR A 21 -5.39 -1.37 8.15
C TYR A 21 -5.86 0.09 8.21
N LEU A 22 -5.87 0.78 7.06
CA LEU A 22 -6.37 2.15 6.91
C LEU A 22 -7.85 2.32 7.26
N GLN A 23 -8.68 1.31 7.00
CA GLN A 23 -10.11 1.34 7.34
C GLN A 23 -10.36 1.13 8.84
N ALA A 24 -9.45 0.48 9.55
CA ALA A 24 -9.58 0.21 10.98
C ALA A 24 -9.12 1.38 11.88
N PHE A 25 -8.44 2.38 11.32
CA PHE A 25 -7.95 3.52 12.08
C PHE A 25 -9.04 4.54 12.43
N GLY A 26 -9.03 4.97 13.70
CA GLY A 26 -9.84 6.09 14.19
C GLY A 26 -9.16 7.45 13.98
N HIS A 27 -9.87 8.53 14.35
CA HIS A 27 -9.41 9.92 14.16
C HIS A 27 -8.07 10.26 14.83
N ASN A 28 -7.63 9.53 15.85
CA ASN A 28 -6.39 9.82 16.60
C ASN A 28 -5.10 9.56 15.82
N GLU A 29 -5.16 8.83 14.71
CA GLU A 29 -3.97 8.45 13.92
C GLU A 29 -4.05 9.01 12.49
N ALA A 30 -4.70 10.17 12.33
CA ALA A 30 -4.92 10.83 11.05
C ALA A 30 -3.62 11.06 10.25
N ASP A 31 -2.52 11.38 10.93
CA ASP A 31 -1.22 11.59 10.30
C ASP A 31 -0.61 10.28 9.76
N VAL A 32 -0.74 9.20 10.52
CA VAL A 32 -0.31 7.85 10.11
C VAL A 32 -1.14 7.37 8.92
N VAL A 33 -2.46 7.55 8.99
CA VAL A 33 -3.39 7.26 7.88
C VAL A 33 -3.03 8.06 6.63
N ARG A 34 -2.71 9.34 6.78
CA ARG A 34 -2.31 10.21 5.67
C ARG A 34 -1.00 9.76 5.04
N ALA A 35 0.01 9.44 5.86
CA ALA A 35 1.29 8.94 5.39
C ALA A 35 1.13 7.59 4.65
N ALA A 36 0.36 6.66 5.21
CA ALA A 36 0.07 5.36 4.60
C ALA A 36 -0.71 5.48 3.28
N LYS A 37 -1.70 6.38 3.18
CA LYS A 37 -2.40 6.68 1.92
C LYS A 37 -1.46 7.22 0.84
N MET A 38 -0.54 8.12 1.22
CA MET A 38 0.47 8.65 0.29
C MET A 38 1.40 7.54 -0.20
N LEU A 39 1.79 6.60 0.67
CA LEU A 39 2.61 5.46 0.28
C LEU A 39 1.87 4.53 -0.68
N LEU A 40 0.59 4.25 -0.44
CA LEU A 40 -0.27 3.45 -1.33
C LEU A 40 -0.39 4.05 -2.73
N LEU A 41 -0.52 5.38 -2.85
CA LEU A 41 -0.61 6.06 -4.15
C LEU A 41 0.67 5.95 -4.98
N ARG A 42 1.81 5.67 -4.35
CA ARG A 42 3.08 5.44 -5.07
C ARG A 42 3.29 3.99 -5.48
N LEU A 43 2.47 3.07 -4.96
CA LEU A 43 2.55 1.67 -5.38
C LEU A 43 1.89 1.56 -6.76
N PRO A 44 2.55 0.92 -7.74
CA PRO A 44 1.95 0.69 -9.05
C PRO A 44 0.68 -0.15 -8.89
N ASP A 45 -0.33 0.10 -9.71
CA ASP A 45 -1.52 -0.74 -9.68
C ASP A 45 -1.11 -2.15 -10.15
N PRO A 46 -1.54 -3.22 -9.46
CA PRO A 46 -1.12 -4.57 -9.79
C PRO A 46 -1.59 -5.03 -11.19
N VAL A 47 -2.54 -4.31 -11.81
CA VAL A 47 -2.95 -4.49 -13.21
C VAL A 47 -1.88 -4.01 -14.19
N GLU A 48 -1.12 -2.96 -13.85
CA GLU A 48 -0.01 -2.46 -14.68
C GLU A 48 1.26 -3.30 -14.50
N ALA A 49 1.47 -3.90 -13.32
CA ALA A 49 2.66 -4.72 -13.02
C ALA A 49 2.71 -6.05 -13.80
N GLN A 50 1.60 -6.52 -14.37
CA GLN A 50 1.55 -7.73 -15.21
C GLN A 50 1.65 -7.44 -16.72
N ALA A 51 1.73 -6.17 -17.12
CA ALA A 51 1.75 -5.74 -18.52
C ALA A 51 3.15 -5.41 -19.07
N GLY A 52 4.21 -5.71 -18.32
CA GLY A 52 5.62 -5.46 -18.69
C GLY A 52 6.43 -6.73 -18.87
#